data_AF-A0A2K9HI20-F1
#
_entry.id   AF-A0A2K9HI20-F1
#
_cell.length_a   1.000
_cell.length_b   1.000
_cell.length_c   1.000
_cell.angle_alpha   90.00
_cell.angle_beta   90.00
_cell.angle_gamma   90.00
#
_symmetry.space_group_name_H-M   'P 1'
#
loop_
_entity.id
_entity.type
_entity.pdbx_description
1 polymer ?
#
loop_
_entity_poly.entity_id
_entity_poly.type
_entity_poly.pdbx_seq_one_letter_code
_entity_poly.pdbx_strand_id
1 'polypeptide(L)'
;MKQFIIDLFKLEKKPVKGLMAYEWVVMAYLVLTLIVIFFMYTTINNPQAMIFGRLRIVALTAAMWVVYRLAPCRATRFLRVGVQLGLLAWWYPDTFEINRHLPNLDHLFAQWEQDLFGCQPALLFSKALPGPIFSELFDMGYAAYYPMIAATAVYYFGWYYKEFNRATFIILSSFFIYYVIFIFVPVTGPTFYYKAIGLQNVTAGIFPNVHDYFNHHQECLPSPGYTDGIFYHLVEDAKAAGERPTAAFPSSHVGVSTICMLLLWHDRNYKLLAILAPFYLLLCCATVYIQAHYLIDAIAGFITAVILFAILLRISRKMITE
;
A
#
# COMPACT_ATOMS: atom_id res chain seq x y z
N MET A 1 -24.65 -22.93 -1.77
CA MET A 1 -23.88 -22.99 -0.51
C MET A 1 -23.18 -24.34 -0.30
N LYS A 2 -23.89 -25.48 -0.28
CA LYS A 2 -23.30 -26.83 -0.09
C LYS A 2 -22.15 -27.16 -1.07
N GLN A 3 -22.32 -26.87 -2.36
CA GLN A 3 -21.30 -27.13 -3.39
C GLN A 3 -20.02 -26.30 -3.18
N PHE A 4 -20.16 -25.02 -2.81
CA PHE A 4 -19.01 -24.15 -2.52
C PHE A 4 -18.19 -24.66 -1.33
N ILE A 5 -18.86 -25.12 -0.27
CA ILE A 5 -18.18 -25.70 0.91
C ILE A 5 -17.43 -26.98 0.53
N ILE A 6 -18.03 -27.83 -0.31
CA ILE A 6 -17.35 -29.04 -0.81
C ILE A 6 -16.12 -28.66 -1.64
N ASP A 7 -16.26 -27.70 -2.56
CA ASP A 7 -15.17 -27.25 -3.42
C ASP A 7 -14.05 -26.55 -2.63
N LEU A 8 -14.36 -25.96 -1.47
CA LEU A 8 -13.40 -25.31 -0.60
C LEU A 8 -12.35 -26.28 -0.05
N PHE A 9 -12.79 -27.49 0.33
CA PHE A 9 -11.96 -28.54 0.93
C PHE A 9 -11.59 -29.66 -0.05
N LYS A 10 -12.10 -29.63 -1.27
CA LYS A 10 -11.74 -30.57 -2.32
C LYS A 10 -10.25 -30.47 -2.65
N LEU A 11 -9.57 -31.61 -2.65
CA LEU A 11 -8.16 -31.68 -2.99
C LEU A 11 -7.93 -31.31 -4.47
N GLU A 12 -6.96 -30.44 -4.70
CA GLU A 12 -6.55 -30.01 -6.03
C GLU A 12 -5.88 -31.15 -6.79
N LYS A 13 -6.24 -31.35 -8.06
CA LYS A 13 -5.68 -32.42 -8.91
C LYS A 13 -4.19 -32.23 -9.23
N LYS A 14 -3.76 -30.97 -9.36
CA LYS A 14 -2.38 -30.58 -9.71
C LYS A 14 -1.88 -29.51 -8.73
N PRO A 15 -1.57 -29.88 -7.48
CA PRO A 15 -1.16 -28.92 -6.48
C PRO A 15 0.21 -28.33 -6.78
N VAL A 16 0.40 -27.06 -6.46
CA VAL A 16 1.71 -26.39 -6.59
C VAL A 16 2.66 -26.99 -5.55
N LYS A 17 3.75 -27.60 -6.01
CA LYS A 17 4.68 -28.31 -5.11
C LYS A 17 5.60 -27.36 -4.32
N GLY A 18 5.91 -26.18 -4.85
CA GLY A 18 6.79 -25.19 -4.24
C GLY A 18 6.07 -23.93 -3.77
N LEU A 19 6.80 -22.81 -3.84
CA LEU A 19 6.24 -21.47 -3.62
C LEU A 19 5.31 -21.07 -4.76
N MET A 20 4.26 -20.33 -4.39
CA MET A 20 3.36 -19.65 -5.31
C MET A 20 4.09 -18.46 -5.95
N ALA A 21 3.61 -18.00 -7.11
CA ALA A 21 4.24 -16.88 -7.82
C ALA A 21 4.35 -15.61 -6.96
N TYR A 22 3.33 -15.31 -6.13
CA TYR A 22 3.38 -14.15 -5.23
C TYR A 22 4.36 -14.33 -4.06
N GLU A 23 4.56 -15.56 -3.58
CA GLU A 23 5.57 -15.82 -2.55
C GLU A 23 6.98 -15.72 -3.10
N TRP A 24 7.21 -16.03 -4.38
CA TRP A 24 8.49 -15.74 -5.03
C TRP A 24 8.80 -14.25 -5.05
N VAL A 25 7.79 -13.40 -5.26
CA VAL A 25 7.95 -11.94 -5.17
C VAL A 25 8.29 -11.52 -3.74
N VAL A 26 7.61 -12.10 -2.74
CA VAL A 26 7.94 -11.89 -1.33
C VAL A 26 9.40 -12.29 -1.07
N MET A 27 9.85 -13.47 -1.50
CA MET A 27 11.23 -13.92 -1.31
C MET A 27 12.24 -12.97 -1.98
N ALA A 28 11.96 -12.50 -3.20
CA ALA A 28 12.81 -11.53 -3.88
C ALA A 28 12.92 -10.22 -3.08
N TYR A 29 11.81 -9.71 -2.54
CA TYR A 29 11.80 -8.53 -1.67
C TYR A 29 12.58 -8.77 -0.37
N LEU A 30 12.42 -9.92 0.28
CA LEU A 30 13.16 -10.26 1.50
C LEU A 30 14.67 -10.32 1.25
N VAL A 31 15.09 -10.93 0.14
CA VAL A 31 16.51 -11.00 -0.24
C VAL A 31 17.06 -9.61 -0.54
N LEU A 32 16.36 -8.82 -1.36
CA LEU A 32 16.76 -7.45 -1.68
C LEU A 32 16.95 -6.62 -0.42
N THR A 33 15.96 -6.60 0.46
CA THR A 33 16.02 -5.80 1.68
C THR A 33 17.03 -6.34 2.69
N LEU A 34 17.27 -7.67 2.73
CA LEU A 34 18.33 -8.26 3.53
C LEU A 34 19.71 -7.80 3.06
N ILE A 35 19.95 -7.74 1.75
CA ILE A 35 21.19 -7.21 1.18
C ILE A 35 21.37 -5.74 1.60
N VAL A 36 20.33 -4.93 1.48
CA VAL A 36 20.37 -3.51 1.90
C VAL A 36 20.69 -3.38 3.39
N ILE A 37 20.05 -4.18 4.25
CA ILE A 37 20.33 -4.17 5.70
C ILE A 37 21.79 -4.55 5.99
N PHE A 38 22.36 -5.52 5.27
CA PHE A 38 23.77 -5.88 5.46
C PHE A 38 24.73 -4.75 5.04
N PHE A 39 24.43 -4.03 3.95
CA PHE A 39 25.20 -2.85 3.56
C PHE A 39 25.10 -1.71 4.58
N MET A 40 23.94 -1.57 5.23
CA MET A 40 23.63 -0.49 6.18
C MET A 40 23.72 -0.93 7.65
N TYR A 41 24.36 -2.08 7.90
CA TYR A 41 24.26 -2.81 9.17
C TYR A 41 24.74 -1.99 10.37
N THR A 42 25.75 -1.15 10.19
CA THR A 42 26.31 -0.30 11.26
C THR A 42 25.53 0.99 11.50
N THR A 43 24.64 1.38 10.57
CA THR A 43 23.91 2.65 10.61
C THR A 43 22.48 2.45 11.09
N ILE A 44 21.87 1.30 10.78
CA ILE A 44 20.53 0.93 11.23
C ILE A 44 20.53 0.72 12.76
N ASN A 45 19.50 1.24 13.44
CA ASN A 45 19.39 1.17 14.90
C ASN A 45 19.29 -0.28 15.45
N ASN A 46 18.54 -1.15 14.78
CA ASN A 46 18.34 -2.54 15.23
C ASN A 46 18.31 -3.54 14.06
N PRO A 47 19.44 -3.76 13.37
CA PRO A 47 19.51 -4.61 12.19
C PRO A 47 19.20 -6.07 12.53
N GLN A 48 19.52 -6.51 13.75
CA GLN A 48 19.23 -7.87 14.23
C GLN A 48 17.73 -8.14 14.26
N ALA A 49 16.93 -7.22 14.83
CA ALA A 49 15.48 -7.37 14.84
C ALA A 49 14.89 -7.45 13.41
N MET A 50 15.41 -6.64 12.48
CA MET A 50 14.98 -6.66 11.07
C MET A 50 15.34 -7.98 10.36
N ILE A 51 16.51 -8.55 10.64
CA ILE A 51 16.94 -9.85 10.12
C ILE A 51 16.06 -10.97 10.70
N PHE A 52 15.84 -11.00 12.01
CA PHE A 52 14.97 -11.98 12.65
C PHE A 52 13.52 -11.86 12.18
N GLY A 53 13.03 -10.65 11.90
CA GLY A 53 11.73 -10.41 11.28
C GLY A 53 11.59 -11.17 9.96
N ARG A 54 12.60 -11.10 9.09
CA ARG A 54 12.63 -11.83 7.81
C ARG A 54 12.66 -13.34 8.00
N LEU A 55 13.44 -13.83 8.95
CA LEU A 55 13.46 -15.27 9.29
C LEU A 55 12.09 -15.76 9.76
N ARG A 56 11.37 -14.98 10.59
CA ARG A 56 10.00 -15.29 11.02
C ARG A 56 9.03 -15.37 9.84
N ILE A 57 9.15 -14.46 8.87
CA ILE A 57 8.34 -14.45 7.66
C ILE A 57 8.62 -15.68 6.79
N VAL A 58 9.89 -16.05 6.61
CA VAL A 58 10.29 -17.27 5.89
C VAL A 58 9.73 -18.50 6.60
N ALA A 59 9.86 -18.58 7.92
CA ALA A 59 9.32 -19.68 8.72
C ALA A 59 7.79 -19.78 8.62
N LEU A 60 7.08 -18.64 8.70
CA LEU A 60 5.62 -18.60 8.54
C LEU A 60 5.20 -19.02 7.12
N THR A 61 5.91 -18.55 6.09
CA THR A 61 5.66 -18.96 4.70
C THR A 61 5.91 -20.46 4.51
N ALA A 62 6.97 -21.01 5.12
CA ALA A 62 7.25 -22.44 5.11
C ALA A 62 6.17 -23.25 5.84
N ALA A 63 5.71 -22.79 7.02
CA ALA A 63 4.61 -23.43 7.75
C ALA A 63 3.33 -23.45 6.90
N MET A 64 3.01 -22.33 6.26
CA MET A 64 1.87 -22.21 5.35
C MET A 64 1.99 -23.09 4.11
N TRP A 65 3.20 -23.25 3.57
CA TRP A 65 3.49 -24.21 2.52
C TRP A 65 3.27 -25.66 2.99
N VAL A 66 3.74 -26.04 4.18
CA VAL A 66 3.51 -27.38 4.76
C VAL A 66 2.02 -27.66 4.93
N VAL A 67 1.25 -26.72 5.49
CA VAL A 67 -0.21 -26.86 5.64
C VAL A 67 -0.90 -27.10 4.29
N TYR A 68 -0.51 -26.34 3.26
CA TYR A 68 -1.03 -26.55 1.91
C TYR A 68 -0.57 -27.88 1.28
N ARG A 69 0.63 -28.38 1.60
CA ARG A 69 1.09 -29.71 1.13
C ARG A 69 0.31 -30.86 1.78
N LEU A 70 -0.10 -30.71 3.03
CA LEU A 70 -0.91 -31.70 3.75
C LEU A 70 -2.36 -31.73 3.24
N ALA A 71 -2.93 -30.56 2.95
CA ALA A 71 -4.29 -30.43 2.43
C ALA A 71 -4.35 -29.41 1.28
N PRO A 72 -3.94 -29.76 0.06
CA PRO A 72 -3.96 -28.84 -1.07
C PRO A 72 -5.39 -28.59 -1.54
N CYS A 73 -6.03 -27.55 -1.02
CA CYS A 73 -7.41 -27.19 -1.34
C CYS A 73 -7.54 -25.66 -1.46
N ARG A 74 -8.73 -25.20 -1.85
CA ARG A 74 -8.97 -23.76 -2.03
C ARG A 74 -8.85 -22.98 -0.73
N ALA A 75 -9.26 -23.57 0.40
CA ALA A 75 -9.13 -22.94 1.72
C ALA A 75 -7.67 -22.71 2.11
N THR A 76 -6.81 -23.72 2.02
CA THR A 76 -5.38 -23.57 2.38
C THR A 76 -4.65 -22.61 1.45
N ARG A 77 -5.04 -22.55 0.17
CA ARG A 77 -4.55 -21.52 -0.77
C ARG A 77 -5.01 -20.12 -0.41
N PHE A 78 -6.29 -19.94 -0.06
CA PHE A 78 -6.80 -18.65 0.40
C PHE A 78 -6.09 -18.19 1.66
N LEU A 79 -5.85 -19.10 2.60
CA LEU A 79 -5.10 -18.81 3.82
C LEU A 79 -3.68 -18.33 3.50
N ARG A 80 -2.98 -18.95 2.53
CA ARG A 80 -1.66 -18.46 2.07
C ARG A 80 -1.73 -17.02 1.57
N VAL A 81 -2.70 -16.70 0.71
CA VAL A 81 -2.90 -15.34 0.21
C VAL A 81 -3.23 -14.38 1.36
N GLY A 82 -4.17 -14.75 2.23
CA GLY A 82 -4.62 -13.93 3.36
C GLY A 82 -3.48 -13.61 4.32
N VAL A 83 -2.63 -14.59 4.63
CA VAL A 83 -1.42 -14.37 5.44
C VAL A 83 -0.46 -13.41 4.76
N GLN A 84 -0.18 -13.58 3.46
CA GLN A 84 0.73 -12.67 2.75
C GLN A 84 0.17 -11.24 2.66
N LEU A 85 -1.14 -11.07 2.46
CA LEU A 85 -1.77 -9.75 2.50
C LEU A 85 -1.73 -9.14 3.91
N GLY A 86 -2.00 -9.92 4.95
CA GLY A 86 -1.95 -9.45 6.34
C GLY A 86 -0.55 -9.04 6.81
N LEU A 87 0.48 -9.71 6.29
CA LEU A 87 1.88 -9.37 6.58
C LEU A 87 2.35 -8.06 5.90
N LEU A 88 1.57 -7.47 4.97
CA LEU A 88 1.92 -6.18 4.34
C LEU A 88 2.15 -5.07 5.37
N ALA A 89 1.35 -5.03 6.43
CA ALA A 89 1.51 -4.08 7.53
C ALA A 89 2.79 -4.34 8.35
N TRP A 90 3.28 -5.58 8.39
CA TRP A 90 4.53 -5.92 9.06
C TRP A 90 5.77 -5.44 8.29
N TRP A 91 5.74 -5.50 6.95
CA TRP A 91 6.86 -5.02 6.12
C TRP A 91 6.87 -3.51 5.93
N TYR A 92 5.73 -2.83 6.08
CA TYR A 92 5.65 -1.39 5.84
C TYR A 92 6.64 -0.57 6.70
N PRO A 93 6.79 -0.80 8.02
CA PRO A 93 7.77 -0.08 8.84
C PRO A 93 9.23 -0.25 8.38
N ASP A 94 9.59 -1.40 7.77
CA ASP A 94 10.94 -1.60 7.25
C ASP A 94 11.28 -0.60 6.14
N THR A 95 10.28 -0.13 5.39
CA THR A 95 10.51 0.90 4.38
C THR A 95 11.09 2.14 5.05
N PHE A 96 10.53 2.60 6.17
CA PHE A 96 11.04 3.75 6.91
C PHE A 96 12.40 3.51 7.60
N GLU A 97 12.60 2.34 8.22
CA GLU A 97 13.88 2.00 8.88
C GLU A 97 15.07 2.07 7.91
N ILE A 98 14.88 1.64 6.66
CA ILE A 98 15.91 1.73 5.62
C ILE A 98 15.95 3.15 5.04
N ASN A 99 14.78 3.69 4.72
CA ASN A 99 14.64 4.93 3.97
C ASN A 99 15.19 6.17 4.70
N ARG A 100 15.08 6.23 6.04
CA ARG A 100 15.53 7.39 6.83
C ARG A 100 17.01 7.73 6.66
N HIS A 101 17.82 6.74 6.30
CA HIS A 101 19.26 6.89 6.07
C HIS A 101 19.61 7.43 4.68
N LEU A 102 18.61 7.63 3.80
CA LEU A 102 18.78 8.25 2.50
C LEU A 102 18.39 9.74 2.57
N PRO A 103 18.96 10.61 1.72
CA PRO A 103 18.65 12.04 1.75
C PRO A 103 17.17 12.30 1.45
N ASN A 104 16.46 12.93 2.38
CA ASN A 104 15.06 13.30 2.21
C ASN A 104 14.84 14.18 0.96
N LEU A 105 13.78 13.89 0.19
CA LEU A 105 13.47 14.56 -1.06
C LEU A 105 12.21 15.44 -1.00
N ASP A 106 11.52 15.55 0.15
CA ASP A 106 10.27 16.31 0.24
C ASP A 106 10.41 17.76 -0.22
N HIS A 107 11.53 18.41 0.05
CA HIS A 107 11.81 19.78 -0.43
C HIS A 107 11.74 19.91 -1.96
N LEU A 108 12.16 18.89 -2.71
CA LEU A 108 12.04 18.87 -4.17
C LEU A 108 10.60 18.62 -4.60
N PHE A 109 9.91 17.67 -3.97
CA PHE A 109 8.53 17.31 -4.32
C PHE A 109 7.56 18.45 -4.02
N ALA A 110 7.69 19.10 -2.86
CA ALA A 110 6.92 20.29 -2.50
C ALA A 110 7.21 21.46 -3.46
N GLN A 111 8.47 21.66 -3.85
CA GLN A 111 8.83 22.68 -4.85
C GLN A 111 8.24 22.36 -6.22
N TRP A 112 8.31 21.10 -6.70
CA TRP A 112 7.70 20.72 -7.98
C TRP A 112 6.18 20.90 -7.98
N GLU A 113 5.52 20.58 -6.88
CA GLU A 113 4.10 20.85 -6.70
C GLU A 113 3.80 22.36 -6.74
N GLN A 114 4.62 23.17 -6.06
CA GLN A 114 4.51 24.64 -6.09
C GLN A 114 4.70 25.19 -7.51
N ASP A 115 5.70 24.71 -8.24
CA ASP A 115 6.03 25.16 -9.59
C ASP A 115 4.93 24.76 -10.59
N LEU A 116 4.37 23.56 -10.44
CA LEU A 116 3.37 23.01 -11.36
C LEU A 116 1.98 23.60 -11.15
N PHE A 117 1.56 23.81 -9.90
CA PHE A 117 0.20 24.23 -9.55
C PHE A 117 0.11 25.67 -9.03
N GLY A 118 1.24 26.34 -8.79
CA GLY A 118 1.28 27.68 -8.19
C GLY A 118 0.85 27.71 -6.71
N CYS A 119 0.63 26.54 -6.10
CA CYS A 119 0.21 26.39 -4.71
C CYS A 119 0.54 24.99 -4.19
N GLN A 120 0.22 24.74 -2.91
CA GLN A 120 0.27 23.42 -2.29
C GLN A 120 -1.17 22.85 -2.15
N PRO A 121 -1.67 22.05 -3.11
CA PRO A 121 -2.97 21.37 -3.03
C PRO A 121 -3.25 20.70 -1.69
N ALA A 122 -2.30 19.95 -1.12
CA ALA A 122 -2.49 19.28 0.17
C ALA A 122 -2.76 20.28 1.33
N LEU A 123 -2.22 21.50 1.25
CA LEU A 123 -2.49 22.54 2.24
C LEU A 123 -3.86 23.22 2.04
N LEU A 124 -4.29 23.38 0.79
CA LEU A 124 -5.45 24.19 0.44
C LEU A 124 -6.76 23.40 0.30
N PHE A 125 -6.69 22.10 0.00
CA PHE A 125 -7.88 21.32 -0.32
C PHE A 125 -8.87 21.25 0.86
N SER A 126 -8.38 20.96 2.06
CA SER A 126 -9.22 20.94 3.27
C SER A 126 -9.76 22.32 3.65
N LYS A 127 -9.05 23.40 3.30
CA LYS A 127 -9.54 24.78 3.48
C LYS A 127 -10.65 25.13 2.49
N ALA A 128 -10.61 24.58 1.28
CA ALA A 128 -11.64 24.79 0.27
C ALA A 128 -12.94 24.03 0.60
N LEU A 129 -12.83 22.85 1.25
CA LEU A 129 -13.96 22.03 1.67
C LEU A 129 -13.87 21.67 3.17
N PRO A 130 -14.06 22.64 4.09
CA PRO A 130 -13.87 22.42 5.53
C PRO A 130 -15.08 21.75 6.22
N GLY A 131 -16.18 21.54 5.50
CA GLY A 131 -17.43 21.06 6.09
C GLY A 131 -17.33 19.62 6.62
N PRO A 132 -18.05 19.28 7.71
CA PRO A 132 -17.96 17.97 8.36
C PRO A 132 -18.33 16.81 7.43
N ILE A 133 -19.27 17.03 6.52
CA ILE A 133 -19.68 16.02 5.53
C ILE A 133 -18.51 15.67 4.59
N PHE A 134 -17.78 16.68 4.08
CA PHE A 134 -16.67 16.44 3.17
C PHE A 134 -15.50 15.78 3.88
N SER A 135 -15.16 16.26 5.09
CA SER A 135 -14.10 15.65 5.92
C SER A 135 -14.37 14.16 6.14
N GLU A 136 -15.53 13.81 6.69
CA GLU A 136 -15.87 12.41 6.97
C GLU A 136 -15.95 11.55 5.71
N LEU A 137 -16.41 12.10 4.58
CA LEU A 137 -16.42 11.35 3.31
C LEU A 137 -15.00 11.06 2.80
N PHE A 138 -14.07 12.00 2.95
CA PHE A 138 -12.68 11.78 2.58
C PHE A 138 -11.98 10.82 3.56
N ASP A 139 -12.19 10.97 4.86
CA ASP A 139 -11.67 10.03 5.86
C ASP A 139 -12.21 8.61 5.62
N MET A 140 -13.51 8.48 5.29
CA MET A 140 -14.12 7.22 4.88
C MET A 140 -13.48 6.65 3.62
N GLY A 141 -13.22 7.52 2.63
CA GLY A 141 -12.51 7.14 1.41
C GLY A 141 -11.13 6.56 1.71
N TYR A 142 -10.34 7.23 2.55
CA TYR A 142 -9.02 6.76 2.95
C TYR A 142 -9.11 5.43 3.71
N ALA A 143 -10.01 5.32 4.69
CA ALA A 143 -10.25 4.10 5.46
C ALA A 143 -10.73 2.91 4.59
N ALA A 144 -11.37 3.17 3.45
CA ALA A 144 -11.84 2.14 2.53
C ALA A 144 -10.71 1.40 1.78
N TYR A 145 -9.46 1.82 1.92
CA TYR A 145 -8.32 1.22 1.22
C TYR A 145 -8.20 -0.30 1.43
N TYR A 146 -8.10 -0.75 2.68
CA TYR A 146 -8.00 -2.19 3.00
C TYR A 146 -9.28 -2.96 2.67
N PRO A 147 -10.49 -2.45 2.99
CA PRO A 147 -11.75 -3.06 2.54
C PRO A 147 -11.83 -3.26 1.02
N MET A 148 -11.38 -2.31 0.20
CA MET A 148 -11.39 -2.43 -1.26
C MET A 148 -10.48 -3.57 -1.77
N ILE A 149 -9.28 -3.69 -1.20
CA ILE A 149 -8.35 -4.78 -1.51
C ILE A 149 -8.96 -6.12 -1.11
N ALA A 150 -9.51 -6.21 0.10
CA ALA A 150 -10.15 -7.41 0.61
C ALA A 150 -11.37 -7.82 -0.24
N ALA A 151 -12.24 -6.87 -0.58
CA ALA A 151 -13.40 -7.10 -1.44
C ALA A 151 -12.98 -7.65 -2.81
N THR A 152 -11.93 -7.10 -3.40
CA THR A 152 -11.37 -7.58 -4.68
C THR A 152 -10.83 -9.00 -4.55
N ALA A 153 -10.00 -9.28 -3.54
CA ALA A 153 -9.43 -10.61 -3.33
C ALA A 153 -10.51 -11.68 -3.04
N VAL A 154 -11.51 -11.34 -2.20
CA VAL A 154 -12.64 -12.22 -1.88
C VAL A 154 -13.55 -12.45 -3.07
N TYR A 155 -13.79 -11.42 -3.90
CA TYR A 155 -14.53 -11.57 -5.15
C TYR A 155 -13.87 -12.60 -6.07
N TYR A 156 -12.58 -12.44 -6.36
CA TYR A 156 -11.84 -13.37 -7.18
C TYR A 156 -11.80 -14.77 -6.58
N PHE A 157 -11.70 -14.90 -5.25
CA PHE A 157 -11.76 -16.19 -4.59
C PHE A 157 -13.12 -16.89 -4.70
N GLY A 158 -14.20 -16.17 -4.41
CA GLY A 158 -15.55 -16.72 -4.28
C GLY A 158 -16.28 -16.91 -5.61
N TRP A 159 -16.11 -15.97 -6.55
CA TRP A 159 -16.88 -15.90 -7.79
C TRP A 159 -16.05 -16.08 -9.05
N TYR A 160 -14.75 -15.78 -9.04
CA TYR A 160 -13.90 -15.86 -10.22
C TYR A 160 -12.57 -16.60 -9.99
N TYR A 161 -12.68 -17.77 -9.37
CA TYR A 161 -11.54 -18.53 -8.84
C TYR A 161 -10.45 -18.84 -9.87
N LYS A 162 -10.81 -18.99 -11.15
CA LYS A 162 -9.86 -19.33 -12.22
C LYS A 162 -8.73 -18.30 -12.38
N GLU A 163 -8.98 -17.05 -11.98
CA GLU A 163 -8.03 -15.93 -12.05
C GLU A 163 -7.57 -15.47 -10.67
N PHE A 164 -8.01 -16.12 -9.59
CA PHE A 164 -7.67 -15.74 -8.22
C PHE A 164 -6.16 -15.65 -7.97
N ASN A 165 -5.39 -16.66 -8.43
CA ASN A 165 -3.93 -16.64 -8.30
C ASN A 165 -3.28 -15.47 -9.06
N ARG A 166 -3.84 -15.12 -10.22
CA ARG A 166 -3.34 -14.03 -11.06
C ARG A 166 -3.66 -12.67 -10.47
N ALA A 167 -4.89 -12.45 -10.02
CA ALA A 167 -5.31 -11.23 -9.37
C ALA A 167 -4.51 -10.95 -8.09
N THR A 168 -4.37 -11.96 -7.23
CA THR A 168 -3.59 -11.85 -5.98
C THR A 168 -2.11 -11.64 -6.22
N PHE A 169 -1.54 -12.29 -7.26
CA PHE A 169 -0.18 -12.00 -7.71
C PHE A 169 0.00 -10.56 -8.16
N ILE A 170 -0.92 -10.02 -8.95
CA ILE A 170 -0.86 -8.62 -9.42
C ILE A 170 -0.91 -7.66 -8.22
N ILE A 171 -1.85 -7.87 -7.28
CA ILE A 171 -1.99 -7.03 -6.07
C ILE A 171 -0.70 -7.09 -5.23
N LEU A 172 -0.25 -8.29 -4.84
CA LEU A 172 0.94 -8.45 -3.99
C LEU A 172 2.21 -7.94 -4.66
N SER A 173 2.39 -8.21 -5.96
CA SER A 173 3.55 -7.71 -6.69
C SER A 173 3.59 -6.19 -6.74
N SER A 174 2.43 -5.56 -6.89
CA SER A 174 2.34 -4.10 -6.92
C SER A 174 2.70 -3.49 -5.58
N PHE A 175 2.23 -4.07 -4.46
CA PHE A 175 2.66 -3.67 -3.13
C PHE A 175 4.17 -3.74 -2.95
N PHE A 176 4.81 -4.86 -3.32
CA PHE A 176 6.25 -4.99 -3.17
C PHE A 176 7.04 -4.08 -4.10
N ILE A 177 6.54 -3.80 -5.30
CA ILE A 177 7.15 -2.81 -6.19
C ILE A 177 7.07 -1.41 -5.57
N TYR A 178 5.92 -1.02 -5.01
CA TYR A 178 5.80 0.24 -4.28
C TYR A 178 6.75 0.28 -3.07
N TYR A 179 6.83 -0.78 -2.27
CA TYR A 179 7.77 -0.82 -1.13
C TYR A 179 9.23 -0.66 -1.54
N VAL A 180 9.64 -1.26 -2.67
CA VAL A 180 10.98 -1.03 -3.22
C VAL A 180 11.18 0.43 -3.59
N ILE A 181 10.20 1.07 -4.23
CA ILE A 181 10.29 2.50 -4.55
C ILE A 181 10.38 3.32 -3.26
N PHE A 182 9.55 3.03 -2.25
CA PHE A 182 9.53 3.73 -0.96
C PHE A 182 10.84 3.61 -0.20
N ILE A 183 11.56 2.50 -0.34
CA ILE A 183 12.89 2.34 0.24
C ILE A 183 13.87 3.33 -0.40
N PHE A 184 13.87 3.45 -1.73
CA PHE A 184 14.91 4.20 -2.46
C PHE A 184 14.53 5.64 -2.83
N VAL A 185 13.28 6.04 -2.65
CA VAL A 185 12.77 7.39 -2.93
C VAL A 185 12.19 7.96 -1.63
N PRO A 186 13.03 8.55 -0.74
CA PRO A 186 12.63 9.09 0.56
C PRO A 186 11.77 10.35 0.42
N VAL A 187 10.46 10.15 0.29
CA VAL A 187 9.44 11.19 0.39
C VAL A 187 8.50 10.79 1.51
N THR A 188 8.42 11.64 2.52
CA THR A 188 7.62 11.42 3.74
C THR A 188 6.18 11.89 3.58
N GLY A 189 5.95 12.91 2.76
CA GLY A 189 4.64 13.45 2.45
C GLY A 189 4.29 14.68 3.30
N PRO A 190 3.23 15.40 2.90
CA PRO A 190 2.89 16.71 3.49
C PRO A 190 2.66 16.68 5.00
N THR A 191 2.01 15.64 5.54
CA THR A 191 1.67 15.56 6.96
C THR A 191 2.91 15.57 7.87
N PHE A 192 4.01 14.94 7.43
CA PHE A 192 5.28 14.93 8.15
C PHE A 192 6.14 16.15 7.79
N TYR A 193 6.26 16.46 6.51
CA TYR A 193 7.14 17.53 6.04
C TYR A 193 6.65 18.92 6.44
N TYR A 194 5.35 19.20 6.33
CA TYR A 194 4.79 20.50 6.76
C TYR A 194 4.89 20.70 8.26
N LYS A 195 4.83 19.62 9.04
CA LYS A 195 5.13 19.67 10.48
C LYS A 195 6.58 20.06 10.72
N ALA A 196 7.51 19.44 10.00
CA ALA A 196 8.95 19.66 10.15
C ALA A 196 9.38 21.09 9.78
N ILE A 197 8.88 21.63 8.67
CA ILE A 197 9.26 22.98 8.21
C ILE A 197 8.36 24.08 8.75
N GLY A 198 7.19 23.74 9.31
CA GLY A 198 6.20 24.68 9.81
C GLY A 198 5.30 25.27 8.72
N LEU A 199 4.00 25.38 9.01
CA LEU A 199 2.98 25.86 8.05
C LEU A 199 3.21 27.28 7.52
N GLN A 200 3.95 28.12 8.25
CA GLN A 200 4.32 29.47 7.81
C GLN A 200 5.25 29.40 6.58
N ASN A 201 6.24 28.51 6.60
CA ASN A 201 7.15 28.30 5.47
C ASN A 201 6.42 27.72 4.26
N VAL A 202 5.53 26.72 4.49
CA VAL A 202 4.69 26.14 3.42
C VAL A 202 3.83 27.21 2.75
N THR A 203 3.21 28.09 3.54
CA THR A 203 2.35 29.17 3.02
C THR A 203 3.16 30.24 2.29
N ALA A 204 4.41 30.48 2.70
CA ALA A 204 5.33 31.38 2.03
C ALA A 204 5.99 30.77 0.77
N GLY A 205 5.73 29.50 0.46
CA GLY A 205 6.37 28.78 -0.66
C GLY A 205 7.85 28.50 -0.43
N ILE A 206 8.28 28.36 0.84
CA ILE A 206 9.66 28.10 1.24
C ILE A 206 9.77 26.65 1.68
N PHE A 207 10.51 25.83 0.92
CA PHE A 207 10.66 24.39 1.18
C PHE A 207 12.12 24.04 1.47
N PRO A 208 12.60 24.25 2.72
CA PRO A 208 13.98 23.98 3.08
C PRO A 208 14.27 22.47 3.19
N ASN A 209 15.46 22.05 2.80
CA ASN A 209 15.91 20.69 3.05
C ASN A 209 16.02 20.45 4.57
N VAL A 210 15.36 19.40 5.07
CA VAL A 210 15.32 19.04 6.50
C VAL A 210 16.41 18.04 6.90
N HIS A 211 17.25 17.63 5.93
CA HIS A 211 18.37 16.70 6.12
C HIS A 211 17.96 15.46 6.91
N ASP A 212 18.60 15.22 8.06
CA ASP A 212 18.45 14.04 8.89
C ASP A 212 17.30 14.15 9.92
N TYR A 213 16.43 15.16 9.81
CA TYR A 213 15.35 15.41 10.80
C TYR A 213 14.50 14.16 11.11
N PHE A 214 14.10 13.42 10.06
CA PHE A 214 13.26 12.23 10.17
C PHE A 214 13.99 11.00 10.71
N ASN A 215 15.30 11.05 10.99
CA ASN A 215 15.99 9.99 11.72
C ASN A 215 15.53 9.90 13.18
N HIS A 216 15.05 11.02 13.74
CA HIS A 216 14.72 11.12 15.17
C HIS A 216 13.29 11.62 15.43
N HIS A 217 12.60 12.13 14.42
CA HIS A 217 11.25 12.70 14.55
C HIS A 217 10.27 11.96 13.64
N GLN A 218 9.17 11.47 14.22
CA GLN A 218 8.11 10.75 13.50
C GLN A 218 6.74 11.40 13.70
N GLU A 219 6.71 12.62 14.22
CA GLU A 219 5.48 13.36 14.44
C GLU A 219 4.90 13.86 13.11
N CYS A 220 3.59 13.76 12.96
CA CYS A 220 2.85 14.27 11.81
C CYS A 220 1.78 15.27 12.25
N LEU A 221 1.21 15.98 11.28
CA LEU A 221 0.00 16.76 11.49
C LEU A 221 -1.21 15.83 11.66
N PRO A 222 -2.17 16.17 12.53
CA PRO A 222 -3.45 15.48 12.53
C PRO A 222 -4.16 15.71 11.20
N SER A 223 -5.05 14.80 10.82
CA SER A 223 -5.89 15.00 9.65
C SER A 223 -6.66 16.34 9.78
N PRO A 224 -6.72 17.17 8.73
CA PRO A 224 -7.45 18.43 8.76
C PRO A 224 -8.96 18.18 8.64
N GLY A 225 -9.76 19.15 9.08
CA GLY A 225 -11.22 19.11 8.92
C GLY A 225 -11.95 18.82 10.24
N TYR A 226 -12.99 18.00 10.18
CA TYR A 226 -13.87 17.70 11.31
C TYR A 226 -13.35 16.52 12.12
N THR A 227 -13.11 16.73 13.41
CA THR A 227 -12.33 15.81 14.26
C THR A 227 -13.17 14.86 15.12
N ASP A 228 -14.50 15.03 15.16
CA ASP A 228 -15.39 14.22 16.01
C ASP A 228 -16.11 13.13 15.20
N GLY A 229 -15.61 12.83 14.02
CA GLY A 229 -16.18 11.87 13.10
C GLY A 229 -15.64 10.45 13.30
N ILE A 230 -16.44 9.44 12.93
CA ILE A 230 -16.06 8.04 13.14
C ILE A 230 -14.90 7.68 12.22
N PHE A 231 -14.95 8.10 10.96
CA PHE A 231 -13.88 7.78 10.01
C PHE A 231 -12.62 8.59 10.28
N TYR A 232 -12.74 9.83 10.73
CA TYR A 232 -11.62 10.62 11.24
C TYR A 232 -10.84 9.84 12.30
N HIS A 233 -11.53 9.30 13.32
CA HIS A 233 -10.87 8.51 14.37
C HIS A 233 -10.22 7.24 13.82
N LEU A 234 -10.85 6.55 12.86
CA LEU A 234 -10.23 5.38 12.22
C LEU A 234 -8.94 5.74 11.47
N VAL A 235 -8.91 6.89 10.81
CA VAL A 235 -7.71 7.39 10.12
C VAL A 235 -6.64 7.73 11.15
N GLU A 236 -6.93 8.54 12.17
CA GLU A 236 -5.96 8.92 13.19
C GLU A 236 -5.43 7.70 13.98
N ASP A 237 -6.28 6.73 14.30
CA ASP A 237 -5.87 5.49 14.95
C ASP A 237 -4.94 4.67 14.04
N ALA A 238 -5.23 4.60 12.73
CA ALA A 238 -4.36 3.94 11.76
C ALA A 238 -3.01 4.66 11.64
N LYS A 239 -3.01 6.00 11.65
CA LYS A 239 -1.79 6.81 11.65
C LYS A 239 -0.95 6.54 12.89
N ALA A 240 -1.55 6.59 14.06
CA ALA A 240 -0.90 6.32 15.34
C ALA A 240 -0.33 4.90 15.43
N ALA A 241 -1.05 3.90 14.90
CA ALA A 241 -0.64 2.51 14.95
C ALA A 241 0.53 2.18 14.02
N GLY A 242 0.62 2.81 12.84
CA GLY A 242 1.49 2.30 11.78
C GLY A 242 2.04 3.27 10.76
N GLU A 243 1.55 4.50 10.65
CA GLU A 243 2.09 5.45 9.66
C GLU A 243 3.49 5.91 10.08
N ARG A 244 4.37 6.09 9.09
CA ARG A 244 5.77 6.43 9.28
C ARG A 244 6.16 7.52 8.27
N PRO A 245 7.20 8.34 8.54
CA PRO A 245 7.71 9.34 7.61
C PRO A 245 8.38 8.70 6.39
N THR A 246 7.59 8.10 5.49
CA THR A 246 8.02 7.42 4.26
C THR A 246 6.80 7.18 3.37
N ALA A 247 7.03 6.59 2.20
CA ALA A 247 5.99 6.02 1.33
C ALA A 247 4.97 7.02 0.77
N ALA A 248 5.31 8.31 0.69
CA ALA A 248 4.47 9.27 0.00
C ALA A 248 4.54 9.08 -1.53
N PHE A 249 5.73 8.97 -2.12
CA PHE A 249 5.84 8.89 -3.57
C PHE A 249 6.18 7.48 -4.10
N PRO A 250 5.47 6.98 -5.12
CA PRO A 250 4.13 7.38 -5.57
C PRO A 250 3.05 6.86 -4.61
N SER A 251 1.84 7.42 -4.63
CA SER A 251 0.80 6.98 -3.69
C SER A 251 0.37 5.53 -3.95
N SER A 252 0.69 4.60 -3.03
CA SER A 252 0.18 3.22 -3.10
C SER A 252 -1.32 3.13 -2.83
N HIS A 253 -1.87 4.05 -2.03
CA HIS A 253 -3.31 4.15 -1.80
C HIS A 253 -4.05 4.32 -3.13
N VAL A 254 -3.65 5.33 -3.92
CA VAL A 254 -4.17 5.49 -5.28
C VAL A 254 -3.78 4.29 -6.14
N GLY A 255 -2.51 3.91 -6.15
CA GLY A 255 -2.01 2.94 -7.10
C GLY A 255 -2.61 1.53 -6.98
N VAL A 256 -2.63 0.95 -5.78
CA VAL A 256 -3.19 -0.38 -5.54
C VAL A 256 -4.71 -0.37 -5.68
N SER A 257 -5.40 0.69 -5.25
CA SER A 257 -6.85 0.79 -5.44
C SER A 257 -7.21 0.91 -6.93
N THR A 258 -6.43 1.66 -7.73
CA THR A 258 -6.56 1.67 -9.20
C THR A 258 -6.37 0.27 -9.78
N ILE A 259 -5.37 -0.51 -9.33
CA ILE A 259 -5.18 -1.90 -9.76
C ILE A 259 -6.39 -2.77 -9.44
N CYS A 260 -6.99 -2.62 -8.25
CA CYS A 260 -8.24 -3.31 -7.89
C CYS A 260 -9.38 -2.95 -8.86
N MET A 261 -9.55 -1.66 -9.19
CA MET A 261 -10.55 -1.21 -10.15
C MET A 261 -10.29 -1.78 -11.56
N LEU A 262 -9.03 -1.80 -12.01
CA LEU A 262 -8.62 -2.36 -13.30
C LEU A 262 -8.82 -3.88 -13.35
N LEU A 263 -8.59 -4.60 -12.25
CA LEU A 263 -8.89 -6.03 -12.15
C LEU A 263 -10.39 -6.29 -12.29
N LEU A 264 -11.24 -5.52 -11.62
CA LEU A 264 -12.70 -5.67 -11.73
C LEU A 264 -13.21 -5.31 -13.13
N TRP A 265 -12.60 -4.29 -13.76
CA TRP A 265 -12.87 -3.92 -15.14
C TRP A 265 -12.45 -5.02 -16.12
N HIS A 266 -11.25 -5.58 -15.95
CA HIS A 266 -10.72 -6.67 -16.78
C HIS A 266 -11.65 -7.89 -16.78
N ASP A 267 -12.20 -8.20 -15.61
CA ASP A 267 -13.15 -9.30 -15.44
C ASP A 267 -14.61 -8.93 -15.79
N ARG A 268 -14.85 -7.69 -16.24
CA ARG A 268 -16.18 -7.17 -16.60
C ARG A 268 -17.20 -7.24 -15.44
N ASN A 269 -16.73 -7.27 -14.19
CA ASN A 269 -17.61 -7.16 -13.03
C ASN A 269 -17.97 -5.70 -12.76
N TYR A 270 -18.76 -5.12 -13.67
CA TYR A 270 -19.16 -3.71 -13.61
C TYR A 270 -20.04 -3.39 -12.39
N LYS A 271 -20.70 -4.40 -11.80
CA LYS A 271 -21.50 -4.22 -10.58
C LYS A 271 -20.62 -3.89 -9.38
N LEU A 272 -19.64 -4.74 -9.09
CA LEU A 272 -18.72 -4.49 -7.98
C LEU A 272 -17.86 -3.24 -8.24
N LEU A 273 -17.46 -3.03 -9.50
CA LEU A 273 -16.76 -1.82 -9.89
C LEU A 273 -17.59 -0.56 -9.59
N ALA A 274 -18.88 -0.53 -9.96
CA ALA A 274 -19.75 0.61 -9.68
C ALA A 274 -19.96 0.85 -8.17
N ILE A 275 -20.00 -0.22 -7.37
CA ILE A 275 -20.10 -0.13 -5.90
C ILE A 275 -18.82 0.45 -5.30
N LEU A 276 -17.63 0.03 -5.78
CA LEU A 276 -16.35 0.50 -5.25
C LEU A 276 -15.90 1.85 -5.83
N ALA A 277 -16.40 2.26 -6.99
CA ALA A 277 -16.06 3.51 -7.65
C ALA A 277 -16.20 4.78 -6.77
N PRO A 278 -17.30 5.01 -6.03
CA PRO A 278 -17.39 6.18 -5.15
C PRO A 278 -16.32 6.16 -4.05
N PHE A 279 -16.06 5.01 -3.42
CA PHE A 279 -15.01 4.87 -2.41
C PHE A 279 -13.62 5.09 -3.02
N TYR A 280 -13.37 4.57 -4.22
CA TYR A 280 -12.13 4.80 -4.95
C TYR A 280 -11.87 6.28 -5.24
N LEU A 281 -12.88 7.00 -5.72
CA LEU A 281 -12.76 8.44 -6.01
C LEU A 281 -12.53 9.24 -4.72
N LEU A 282 -13.29 8.94 -3.67
CA LEU A 282 -13.09 9.54 -2.36
C LEU A 282 -11.69 9.26 -1.83
N LEU A 283 -11.21 8.02 -1.91
CA LEU A 283 -9.87 7.61 -1.51
C LEU A 283 -8.79 8.40 -2.26
N CYS A 284 -8.91 8.54 -3.58
CA CYS A 284 -7.94 9.30 -4.39
C CYS A 284 -7.86 10.75 -3.93
N CYS A 285 -9.00 11.41 -3.77
CA CYS A 285 -9.05 12.78 -3.26
C CYS A 285 -8.56 12.88 -1.82
N ALA A 286 -8.90 11.89 -0.98
CA ALA A 286 -8.57 11.85 0.42
C ALA A 286 -7.07 11.87 0.64
N THR A 287 -6.29 11.15 -0.15
CA THR A 287 -4.82 11.12 -0.02
C THR A 287 -4.19 12.52 0.02
N VAL A 288 -4.73 13.46 -0.78
CA VAL A 288 -4.30 14.86 -0.80
C VAL A 288 -5.02 15.68 0.28
N TYR A 289 -6.32 15.47 0.45
CA TYR A 289 -7.15 16.19 1.42
C TYR A 289 -6.62 16.05 2.86
N ILE A 290 -6.28 14.81 3.26
CA ILE A 290 -5.78 14.51 4.61
C ILE A 290 -4.27 14.74 4.78
N GLN A 291 -3.62 15.30 3.75
CA GLN A 291 -2.19 15.61 3.73
C GLN A 291 -1.27 14.39 3.78
N ALA A 292 -1.76 13.20 3.47
CA ALA A 292 -0.91 12.00 3.38
C ALA A 292 0.04 12.07 2.17
N HIS A 293 -0.41 12.71 1.09
CA HIS A 293 0.31 12.76 -0.19
C HIS A 293 0.25 14.14 -0.82
N TYR A 294 1.31 14.51 -1.54
CA TYR A 294 1.25 15.58 -2.53
C TYR A 294 0.32 15.15 -3.68
N LEU A 295 -0.28 16.10 -4.40
CA LEU A 295 -1.11 15.80 -5.57
C LEU A 295 -0.30 15.11 -6.67
N ILE A 296 0.98 15.46 -6.82
CA ILE A 296 1.88 14.78 -7.76
C ILE A 296 2.07 13.30 -7.41
N ASP A 297 2.05 12.93 -6.13
CA ASP A 297 2.18 11.53 -5.69
C ASP A 297 0.94 10.72 -6.08
N ALA A 298 -0.25 11.32 -5.94
CA ALA A 298 -1.52 10.71 -6.32
C ALA A 298 -1.59 10.50 -7.85
N ILE A 299 -1.21 11.50 -8.64
CA ILE A 299 -1.13 11.40 -10.10
C ILE A 299 -0.14 10.30 -10.51
N ALA A 300 1.06 10.30 -9.92
CA ALA A 300 2.06 9.28 -10.18
C ALA A 300 1.54 7.89 -9.82
N GLY A 301 0.88 7.73 -8.67
CA GLY A 301 0.27 6.47 -8.23
C GLY A 301 -0.72 5.91 -9.25
N PHE A 302 -1.58 6.76 -9.83
CA PHE A 302 -2.50 6.35 -10.89
C PHE A 302 -1.76 5.90 -12.17
N ILE A 303 -0.77 6.69 -12.62
CA ILE A 303 0.01 6.37 -13.83
C ILE A 303 0.80 5.06 -13.63
N THR A 304 1.50 4.92 -12.51
CA THR A 304 2.26 3.70 -12.21
C THR A 304 1.35 2.50 -12.08
N ALA A 305 0.15 2.64 -11.51
CA ALA A 305 -0.82 1.54 -11.44
C ALA A 305 -1.24 1.01 -12.80
N VAL A 306 -1.52 1.88 -13.77
CA VAL A 306 -1.88 1.47 -15.14
C VAL A 306 -0.72 0.72 -15.80
N ILE A 307 0.50 1.23 -15.65
CA ILE A 307 1.73 0.61 -16.20
C ILE A 307 1.97 -0.76 -15.55
N LEU A 308 1.97 -0.82 -14.22
CA LEU A 308 2.18 -2.05 -13.45
C LEU A 308 1.10 -3.08 -13.77
N PHE A 309 -0.16 -2.67 -13.84
CA PHE A 309 -1.25 -3.55 -14.22
C PHE A 309 -1.00 -4.14 -15.60
N ALA A 310 -0.68 -3.34 -16.62
CA ALA A 310 -0.43 -3.84 -17.97
C ALA A 310 0.74 -4.84 -18.04
N ILE A 311 1.85 -4.54 -17.36
CA ILE A 311 3.04 -5.41 -17.31
C ILE A 311 2.73 -6.72 -16.58
N LEU A 312 2.19 -6.63 -15.36
CA LEU A 312 1.92 -7.79 -14.52
C LEU A 312 0.82 -8.67 -15.11
N LEU A 313 -0.22 -8.07 -15.72
CA LEU A 313 -1.26 -8.79 -16.44
C LEU A 313 -0.68 -9.58 -17.61
N ARG A 314 0.28 -9.02 -18.35
CA ARG A 314 0.95 -9.70 -19.47
C ARG A 314 1.84 -10.86 -18.99
N ILE A 315 2.67 -10.63 -17.99
CA ILE A 315 3.60 -11.64 -17.46
C ILE A 315 2.85 -12.81 -16.81
N SER A 316 1.73 -12.52 -16.13
CA SER A 316 0.93 -13.52 -15.43
C SER A 316 -0.03 -14.33 -16.32
N ARG A 317 -0.04 -14.15 -17.64
CA ARG A 317 -1.02 -14.80 -18.56
C ARG A 317 -1.09 -16.33 -18.42
N LYS A 318 0.01 -16.98 -18.05
CA LYS A 318 0.08 -18.45 -17.85
C LYS A 318 -0.47 -18.93 -16.49
N MET A 319 -0.87 -18.01 -15.61
CA MET A 319 -1.36 -18.32 -14.26
C MET A 319 -2.86 -18.57 -14.18
N ILE A 320 -3.56 -18.50 -15.31
CA ILE A 320 -4.98 -18.81 -15.39
C ILE A 320 -5.14 -20.32 -15.20
N THR A 321 -5.84 -20.71 -14.15
CA THR A 321 -6.20 -22.13 -13.96
C THR A 321 -7.29 -22.51 -14.95
N GLU A 322 -7.03 -23.55 -15.75
CA GLU A 322 -8.02 -24.18 -16.64
C GLU A 322 -9.15 -24.88 -15.86
#